data_AF-A0A976DLQ3-F1
#
_entry.id   AF-A0A976DLQ3-F1
#
_cell.length_a   1.000
_cell.length_b   1.000
_cell.length_c   1.000
_cell.angle_alpha   90.00
_cell.angle_beta   90.00
_cell.angle_gamma   90.00
#
_symmetry.space_group_name_H-M   'P 1'
#
loop_
_entity.id
_entity.type
_entity.pdbx_description
1 polymer ?
#
loop_
_entity_poly.entity_id
_entity_poly.type
_entity_poly.pdbx_seq_one_letter_code
_entity_poly.pdbx_strand_id
1 'polypeptide(L)'
;VVGAVFATLLFSLTVVSLPMLLDREVDFVTAMLTSFALVRENPVVMLGWGGLIGIALFLGMLPGFLGLFLVLPLFGHATWHLYRRAIT
;
A
#
# COMPACT_ATOMS: atom_id res chain seq x y z
N VAL A 1 2.08 -8.31 18.03
CA VAL A 1 2.51 -9.34 17.04
C VAL A 1 1.40 -9.67 16.05
N VAL A 2 0.23 -10.14 16.50
CA VAL A 2 -0.90 -10.52 15.63
C VAL A 2 -1.27 -9.43 14.61
N GLY A 3 -1.47 -8.18 15.06
CA GLY A 3 -1.79 -7.07 14.15
C GLY A 3 -0.74 -6.80 13.08
N ALA A 4 0.55 -6.94 13.39
CA ALA A 4 1.62 -6.76 12.41
C ALA A 4 1.59 -7.85 11.32
N VAL A 5 1.25 -9.10 11.69
CA VAL A 5 1.08 -10.20 10.74
C VAL A 5 -0.07 -9.91 9.80
N PHE A 6 -1.24 -9.54 10.33
CA PHE A 6 -2.41 -9.19 9.51
C PHE A 6 -2.16 -7.97 8.62
N ALA A 7 -1.54 -6.92 9.16
CA ALA A 7 -1.21 -5.71 8.40
C ALA A 7 -0.26 -6.03 7.24
N THR A 8 0.78 -6.82 7.48
CA THR A 8 1.72 -7.24 6.44
C THR A 8 1.03 -8.07 5.37
N LEU A 9 0.18 -9.01 5.78
CA LEU A 9 -0.53 -9.89 4.85
C LEU A 9 -1.53 -9.10 3.99
N LEU A 10 -2.35 -8.24 4.61
CA LEU A 10 -3.28 -7.36 3.89
C LEU A 10 -2.57 -6.38 2.98
N PHE A 11 -1.48 -5.75 3.45
CA PHE A 11 -0.67 -4.84 2.64
C PHE A 11 -0.11 -5.55 1.41
N SER A 12 0.47 -6.74 1.61
CA SER A 12 1.03 -7.54 0.52
C SER A 12 -0.02 -7.88 -0.55
N LEU A 13 -1.27 -8.10 -0.13
CA LEU A 13 -2.36 -8.44 -1.04
C LEU A 13 -3.02 -7.24 -1.73
N THR A 14 -2.81 -6.00 -1.27
CA THR A 14 -3.65 -4.85 -1.71
C THR A 14 -2.89 -3.63 -2.18
N VAL A 15 -1.60 -3.49 -1.85
CA VAL A 15 -0.82 -2.26 -2.09
C VAL A 15 -0.87 -1.77 -3.54
N VAL A 16 -0.92 -2.68 -4.52
CA VAL A 16 -1.01 -2.35 -5.95
C VAL A 16 -2.25 -2.93 -6.64
N SER A 17 -3.11 -3.67 -5.93
CA SER A 17 -4.25 -4.34 -6.57
C SER A 17 -5.31 -3.36 -7.04
N LEU A 18 -5.69 -2.39 -6.21
CA LEU A 18 -6.65 -1.34 -6.60
C LEU A 18 -6.20 -0.54 -7.83
N PRO A 19 -4.98 0.06 -7.86
CA PRO A 19 -4.56 0.82 -9.04
C PRO A 19 -4.44 -0.08 -10.28
N MET A 20 -4.01 -1.33 -10.13
CA MET A 20 -3.96 -2.28 -11.24
C MET A 20 -5.35 -2.61 -11.82
N LEU A 21 -6.37 -2.75 -10.97
CA LEU A 21 -7.76 -2.97 -11.39
C LEU A 21 -8.39 -1.73 -12.05
N LEU A 22 -7.93 -0.54 -11.67
CA LEU A 22 -8.40 0.72 -12.28
C LEU A 22 -7.69 1.02 -13.61
N ASP A 23 -6.43 0.62 -13.73
CA ASP A 23 -5.58 0.90 -14.90
C ASP A 23 -5.67 -0.20 -15.98
N ARG A 24 -5.96 -1.44 -15.60
CA ARG A 24 -5.95 -2.61 -16.49
C ARG A 24 -7.21 -3.45 -16.35
N GLU A 25 -7.65 -4.06 -17.44
CA GLU A 25 -8.74 -5.03 -17.47
C GLU A 25 -8.29 -6.41 -16.95
N VAL A 26 -7.99 -6.51 -15.66
CA VAL A 26 -7.60 -7.77 -14.98
C VAL A 26 -8.59 -8.14 -13.88
N ASP A 27 -8.65 -9.42 -13.53
CA ASP A 27 -9.45 -9.87 -12.39
C ASP A 27 -8.76 -9.60 -11.04
N PHE A 28 -9.57 -9.57 -9.98
CA PHE A 28 -9.12 -9.27 -8.62
C PHE A 28 -8.05 -10.26 -8.12
N VAL A 29 -8.17 -11.54 -8.46
CA VAL A 29 -7.22 -12.57 -8.00
C VAL A 29 -5.86 -12.35 -8.65
N THR A 30 -5.82 -12.10 -9.95
CA THR A 30 -4.58 -11.75 -10.67
C THR A 30 -3.92 -10.50 -10.06
N ALA A 31 -4.69 -9.47 -9.75
CA ALA A 31 -4.17 -8.25 -9.13
C ALA A 31 -3.63 -8.48 -7.71
N MET A 32 -4.26 -9.34 -6.90
CA MET A 32 -3.76 -9.73 -5.58
C MET A 32 -2.46 -10.54 -5.67
N LEU A 33 -2.41 -11.53 -6.56
CA LEU A 33 -1.23 -12.38 -6.75
C LEU A 33 -0.04 -11.55 -7.24
N THR A 34 -0.27 -10.60 -8.14
CA THR A 34 0.75 -9.66 -8.61
C THR A 34 1.25 -8.77 -7.48
N SER A 35 0.34 -8.25 -6.65
CA SER A 35 0.70 -7.46 -5.46
C SER A 35 1.57 -8.26 -4.49
N PHE A 36 1.17 -9.51 -4.22
CA PHE A 36 1.91 -10.38 -3.32
C PHE A 36 3.30 -10.71 -3.86
N ALA A 37 3.41 -11.00 -5.16
CA ALA A 37 4.68 -11.25 -5.83
C ALA A 37 5.60 -10.02 -5.74
N LEU A 38 5.07 -8.82 -5.99
CA LEU A 38 5.83 -7.57 -5.90
C LEU A 38 6.43 -7.35 -4.49
N VAL A 39 5.65 -7.58 -3.45
CA VAL A 39 6.12 -7.46 -2.05
C VAL A 39 7.13 -8.54 -1.71
N ARG A 40 6.94 -9.76 -2.20
CA ARG A 40 7.87 -10.88 -1.98
C ARG A 40 9.22 -10.65 -2.68
N GLU A 41 9.23 -10.09 -3.88
CA GLU A 41 10.45 -9.81 -4.65
C GLU A 41 11.20 -8.59 -4.11
N ASN A 42 10.50 -7.60 -3.54
CA ASN A 42 11.08 -6.36 -3.03
C ASN A 42 10.73 -6.10 -1.55
N PRO A 43 11.02 -7.04 -0.62
CA PRO A 43 10.48 -7.00 0.74
C PRO A 43 11.00 -5.80 1.53
N VAL A 44 12.27 -5.44 1.38
CA VAL A 44 12.88 -4.33 2.13
C VAL A 44 12.20 -3.00 1.75
N VAL A 45 12.04 -2.74 0.45
CA VAL A 45 11.43 -1.51 -0.05
C VAL A 45 9.95 -1.46 0.30
N MET A 46 9.23 -2.56 0.09
CA MET A 46 7.78 -2.61 0.26
C MET A 46 7.36 -2.60 1.73
N LEU A 47 8.07 -3.33 2.60
CA LEU A 47 7.81 -3.25 4.04
C LEU A 47 8.24 -1.90 4.63
N GLY A 48 9.33 -1.31 4.12
CA GLY A 48 9.70 0.07 4.46
C GLY A 48 8.61 1.07 4.08
N TRP A 49 8.03 0.93 2.89
CA TRP A 49 6.91 1.75 2.43
C TRP A 49 5.65 1.55 3.29
N GLY A 50 5.27 0.30 3.56
CA GLY A 50 4.14 -0.02 4.43
C GLY A 50 4.31 0.49 5.86
N GLY A 51 5.52 0.40 6.41
CA GLY A 51 5.88 0.97 7.70
C GLY A 51 5.76 2.50 7.72
N LEU A 52 6.24 3.17 6.68
CA LEU A 52 6.14 4.62 6.53
C LEU A 52 4.68 5.08 6.50
N ILE A 53 3.83 4.39 5.71
CA ILE A 53 2.38 4.65 5.66
C ILE A 53 1.77 4.47 7.05
N GLY A 54 2.06 3.34 7.72
CA GLY A 54 1.52 3.04 9.04
C GLY A 54 1.88 4.10 10.10
N ILE A 55 3.15 4.52 10.13
CA ILE A 55 3.63 5.56 11.04
C ILE A 55 2.96 6.90 10.72
N ALA A 56 2.90 7.29 9.45
CA ALA A 56 2.30 8.56 9.06
C ALA A 56 0.79 8.62 9.35
N LEU A 57 0.06 7.52 9.13
CA LEU A 57 -1.35 7.40 9.52
C LEU A 57 -1.51 7.53 11.03
N PHE A 58 -0.71 6.80 11.80
CA PHE A 58 -0.76 6.87 13.26
C PHE A 58 -0.48 8.29 13.78
N LEU A 59 0.57 8.95 13.26
CA LEU A 59 0.89 10.34 13.60
C LEU A 59 -0.22 11.31 13.16
N GLY A 60 -0.81 11.09 11.98
CA GLY A 60 -1.92 11.90 11.46
C GLY A 60 -3.21 11.78 12.26
N MET A 61 -3.38 10.68 13.00
CA MET A 61 -4.51 10.47 13.93
C MET A 61 -4.35 11.23 15.25
N LEU A 62 -3.11 11.49 15.72
CA LEU A 62 -2.83 12.16 16.99
C LEU A 62 -3.54 13.52 17.16
N PRO A 63 -3.58 14.44 16.17
CA PRO A 63 -4.29 15.72 16.29
C PRO A 63 -5.81 15.58 16.08
N GLY A 64 -6.42 14.49 16.56
CA GLY A 64 -7.84 14.21 16.36
C GLY A 64 -8.20 13.95 14.89
N PHE A 65 -7.39 13.15 14.20
CA PHE A 65 -7.57 12.77 12.78
C PHE A 65 -7.39 13.91 11.76
N LEU A 66 -7.13 15.15 12.18
CA LEU A 66 -6.92 16.28 11.26
C LEU A 66 -5.74 16.06 10.29
N GLY A 67 -4.69 15.33 10.71
CA GLY A 67 -3.56 15.03 9.85
C GLY A 67 -3.91 14.12 8.66
N LEU A 68 -5.00 13.35 8.75
CA LEU A 68 -5.43 12.46 7.67
C LEU A 68 -5.87 13.20 6.41
N PHE A 69 -6.31 14.47 6.52
CA PHE A 69 -6.61 15.30 5.35
C PHE A 69 -5.40 15.50 4.44
N LEU A 70 -4.19 15.43 4.98
CA LEU A 70 -2.94 15.54 4.21
C LEU A 70 -2.37 14.15 3.89
N VAL A 71 -2.35 13.26 4.88
CA VAL A 71 -1.75 11.93 4.76
C VAL A 71 -2.46 11.10 3.69
N LEU A 72 -3.79 11.04 3.69
CA LEU A 72 -4.55 10.22 2.75
C LEU A 72 -4.31 10.60 1.27
N PRO A 73 -4.48 11.86 0.83
CA PRO A 73 -4.23 12.22 -0.57
C PRO A 73 -2.74 12.08 -0.94
N LEU A 74 -1.82 12.42 -0.03
CA LEU A 74 -0.39 12.31 -0.28
C LEU A 74 0.02 10.86 -0.56
N PHE A 75 -0.36 9.92 0.32
CA PHE A 75 -0.01 8.52 0.13
C PHE A 75 -0.81 7.84 -0.98
N GLY A 76 -2.03 8.31 -1.29
CA GLY A 76 -2.77 7.89 -2.47
C GLY A 76 -1.98 8.19 -3.75
N HIS A 77 -1.54 9.44 -3.93
CA HIS A 77 -0.69 9.82 -5.06
C HIS A 77 0.65 9.09 -5.04
N ALA A 78 1.35 9.04 -3.90
CA ALA A 78 2.66 8.41 -3.83
C ALA A 78 2.60 6.91 -4.14
N THR A 79 1.57 6.21 -3.67
CA THR A 79 1.34 4.78 -3.97
C THR A 79 1.00 4.58 -5.44
N TRP A 80 0.26 5.49 -6.07
CA TRP A 80 0.05 5.46 -7.52
C TRP A 80 1.36 5.61 -8.30
N HIS A 81 2.26 6.49 -7.88
CA HIS A 81 3.57 6.63 -8.50
C HIS A 81 4.45 5.41 -8.28
N LEU A 82 4.36 4.77 -7.11
CA LEU A 82 5.04 3.51 -6.83
C LEU A 82 4.51 2.41 -7.75
N TYR A 83 3.19 2.27 -7.89
CA TYR A 83 2.54 1.34 -8.83
C TYR A 83 3.06 1.55 -10.26
N ARG A 84 3.02 2.79 -10.75
CA ARG A 84 3.50 3.13 -12.10
C ARG A 84 4.99 2.91 -12.33
N ARG A 85 5.81 2.82 -11.28
CA ARG A 85 7.25 2.50 -11.40
C ARG A 85 7.53 1.01 -11.28
N ALA A 86 6.68 0.29 -10.55
CA ALA A 86 6.86 -1.13 -10.27
C ALA A 86 6.23 -2.04 -11.31
N ILE A 87 5.11 -1.61 -11.93
CA ILE A 87 4.28 -2.46 -12.79
C ILE A 87 4.13 -1.91 -14.22
N THR A 88 4.20 -0.59 -14.39
CA THR A 88 4.20 0.06 -15.72
C THR A 88 5.63 0.33 -16.16
#